data_AF-A0A919K1W1-F1
#
_entry.id   AF-A0A919K1W1-F1
#
_cell.length_a   1.000
_cell.length_b   1.000
_cell.length_c   1.000
_cell.angle_alpha   90.00
_cell.angle_beta   90.00
_cell.angle_gamma   90.00
#
_symmetry.space_group_name_H-M   'P 1'
#
loop_
_entity.id
_entity.type
_entity.pdbx_description
1 polymer ?
#
loop_
_entity_poly.entity_id
_entity_poly.type
_entity_poly.pdbx_seq_one_letter_code
_entity_poly.pdbx_strand_id
1 'polypeptide(L)'
;MPEPQSRRSGKPGTYARRVETVVATGWWMYDGIVPIPVRVVMLDYDFWYALGEADGDLDPDEAPRLNPDGRLYYVRHRPGWPEGDQHFWPDSQGFLTLEEALAAAEAAISGPVRWQ
;
A
#
# COMPACT_ATOMS: atom_id res chain seq x y z
N MET A 1 42.78 32.11 13.42
CA MET A 1 41.52 32.35 12.72
C MET A 1 41.05 31.01 12.16
N PRO A 2 40.08 30.32 12.77
CA PRO A 2 39.58 29.05 12.24
C PRO A 2 38.27 29.26 11.46
N GLU A 3 38.24 28.89 10.19
CA GLU A 3 36.99 28.72 9.45
C GLU A 3 36.44 27.30 9.65
N PRO A 4 35.15 27.16 9.99
CA PRO A 4 34.56 25.87 10.31
C PRO A 4 34.03 25.13 9.07
N GLN A 5 34.45 23.87 8.98
CA GLN A 5 33.82 22.70 8.37
C GLN A 5 32.50 22.93 7.62
N SER A 6 32.55 22.77 6.28
CA SER A 6 31.38 22.54 5.43
C SER A 6 30.67 21.25 5.87
N ARG A 7 29.66 21.39 6.73
CA ARG A 7 28.65 20.37 6.94
C ARG A 7 27.93 20.19 5.61
N ARG A 8 28.14 19.05 4.95
CA ARG A 8 27.25 18.59 3.88
C ARG A 8 25.86 18.49 4.50
N SER A 9 25.02 19.46 4.19
CA SER A 9 23.59 19.40 4.44
C SER A 9 23.06 18.26 3.57
N GLY A 10 23.03 17.05 4.12
CA GLY A 10 22.14 16.01 3.63
C GLY A 10 20.75 16.62 3.67
N LYS A 11 20.15 16.87 2.51
CA LYS A 11 18.74 17.18 2.43
C LYS A 11 18.04 16.04 3.17
N PRO A 12 17.28 16.29 4.26
CA PRO A 12 16.33 15.28 4.69
C PRO A 12 15.39 15.12 3.50
N GLY A 13 15.49 13.99 2.82
CA GLY A 13 14.52 13.62 1.80
C GLY A 13 13.17 13.74 2.48
N THR A 14 12.41 14.76 2.10
CA THR A 14 10.97 14.83 2.35
C THR A 14 10.36 13.74 1.50
N TYR A 15 10.54 12.49 1.94
CA TYR A 15 9.55 11.47 1.72
C TYR A 15 8.38 11.99 2.54
N ALA A 16 7.51 12.78 1.90
CA ALA A 16 6.17 13.05 2.40
C ALA A 16 5.71 11.71 2.98
N ARG A 17 5.46 11.69 4.29
CA ARG A 17 5.15 10.48 5.04
C ARG A 17 4.01 9.81 4.28
N ARG A 18 4.31 8.83 3.43
CA ARG A 18 3.32 8.09 2.66
C ARG A 18 2.50 7.39 3.72
N VAL A 19 1.31 7.90 3.99
CA VAL A 19 0.52 7.45 5.12
C VAL A 19 -0.20 6.20 4.69
N GLU A 20 0.48 5.06 4.84
CA GLU A 20 -0.22 3.79 4.82
C GLU A 20 -1.11 3.68 6.06
N THR A 21 -2.41 3.51 5.84
CA THR A 21 -3.36 3.28 6.93
C THR A 21 -4.04 1.96 6.68
N VAL A 22 -3.85 0.99 7.57
CA VAL A 22 -4.65 -0.24 7.55
C VAL A 22 -6.06 0.14 8.00
N VAL A 23 -7.04 0.03 7.10
CA VAL A 23 -8.45 0.38 7.36
C VAL A 23 -9.30 -0.82 7.70
N ALA A 24 -8.86 -2.03 7.32
CA ALA A 24 -9.50 -3.28 7.72
C ALA A 24 -8.46 -4.38 7.85
N THR A 25 -8.63 -5.23 8.86
CA THR A 25 -7.85 -6.46 9.00
C THR A 25 -8.81 -7.63 9.11
N GLY A 26 -8.57 -8.65 8.31
CA GLY A 26 -9.29 -9.90 8.31
C GLY A 26 -8.33 -11.08 8.44
N TRP A 27 -8.89 -12.22 8.80
CA TRP A 27 -8.15 -13.48 8.90
C TRP A 27 -8.76 -14.50 7.97
N TRP A 28 -7.93 -15.03 7.08
CA TRP A 28 -8.27 -16.15 6.23
C TRP A 28 -7.59 -17.43 6.73
N MET A 29 -8.32 -18.53 6.75
CA MET A 29 -7.75 -19.85 7.06
C MET A 29 -7.37 -20.57 5.75
N TYR A 30 -6.11 -20.47 5.34
CA TYR A 30 -5.60 -21.24 4.22
C TYR A 30 -5.64 -22.74 4.53
N ASP A 31 -6.24 -23.51 3.63
CA ASP A 31 -6.53 -24.94 3.79
C ASP A 31 -7.28 -25.28 5.10
N GLY A 32 -8.02 -24.30 5.65
CA GLY A 32 -8.72 -24.43 6.93
C GLY A 32 -7.82 -24.49 8.17
N ILE A 33 -6.50 -24.41 8.03
CA ILE A 33 -5.53 -24.69 9.10
C ILE A 33 -4.59 -23.51 9.37
N VAL A 34 -4.19 -22.76 8.35
CA VAL A 34 -3.16 -21.72 8.49
C VAL A 34 -3.81 -20.33 8.49
N PRO A 35 -3.80 -19.59 9.61
CA PRO A 35 -4.31 -18.22 9.65
C PRO A 35 -3.37 -17.28 8.89
N ILE A 36 -3.86 -16.70 7.80
CA ILE A 36 -3.20 -15.68 7.01
C ILE A 36 -3.90 -14.34 7.25
N PRO A 37 -3.18 -13.29 7.70
CA PRO A 37 -3.77 -11.98 7.83
C PRO A 37 -3.99 -11.36 6.44
N VAL A 38 -5.22 -10.91 6.20
CA VAL A 38 -5.64 -10.14 5.04
C VAL A 38 -5.84 -8.71 5.51
N ARG A 39 -5.16 -7.75 4.91
CA ARG A 39 -5.23 -6.34 5.30
C ARG A 39 -5.69 -5.52 4.11
N VAL A 40 -6.61 -4.59 4.35
CA VAL A 40 -6.93 -3.53 3.40
C VAL A 40 -6.21 -2.28 3.85
N VAL A 41 -5.38 -1.74 2.97
CA VAL A 41 -4.57 -0.55 3.21
C VAL A 41 -5.10 0.58 2.35
N MET A 42 -5.37 1.70 2.99
CA MET A 42 -5.68 2.97 2.35
C MET A 42 -4.39 3.77 2.18
N LEU A 43 -4.18 4.25 0.96
CA LEU A 43 -3.11 5.18 0.60
C LEU A 43 -3.72 6.50 0.09
N ASP A 44 -3.02 7.59 0.31
CA ASP A 44 -3.30 8.93 -0.25
C ASP A 44 -2.66 9.16 -1.63
N TYR A 45 -2.17 8.10 -2.26
CA TYR A 45 -1.55 8.12 -3.58
C TYR A 45 -1.78 6.78 -4.31
N ASP A 46 -1.60 6.80 -5.63
CA ASP A 46 -1.64 5.61 -6.45
C ASP A 46 -0.24 4.97 -6.47
N PHE A 47 -0.12 3.78 -5.86
CA PHE A 47 1.12 3.04 -5.75
C PHE A 47 1.62 2.58 -7.11
N TRP A 48 0.74 2.10 -7.98
CA TRP A 48 1.11 1.58 -9.29
C TRP A 48 1.55 2.72 -10.22
N TYR A 49 0.85 3.85 -10.16
CA TYR A 49 1.29 5.06 -10.84
C TYR A 49 2.66 5.54 -10.33
N ALA A 50 2.85 5.62 -9.01
CA ALA A 50 4.12 6.07 -8.43
C ALA A 50 5.29 5.11 -8.73
N LEU A 51 5.02 3.81 -8.88
CA LEU A 51 6.00 2.82 -9.31
C LEU A 51 6.35 3.02 -10.79
N GLY A 52 5.34 3.14 -11.67
CA GLY A 52 5.56 3.41 -13.09
C GLY A 52 6.29 4.73 -13.33
N GLU A 53 5.99 5.77 -12.55
CA GLU A 53 6.69 7.07 -12.61
C GLU A 53 8.17 6.92 -12.25
N ALA A 54 8.46 6.13 -11.22
CA ALA A 54 9.82 5.87 -10.78
C ALA A 54 10.62 5.02 -11.79
N ASP A 55 9.95 4.08 -12.45
CA ASP A 55 10.55 3.21 -13.46
C ASP A 55 10.60 3.86 -14.86
N GLY A 56 9.89 4.97 -15.07
CA GLY A 56 9.80 5.67 -16.35
C GLY A 56 8.92 4.95 -17.39
N ASP A 57 8.01 4.09 -16.92
CA ASP A 57 7.16 3.20 -17.73
C ASP A 57 5.72 3.72 -17.89
N LEU A 58 5.42 4.95 -17.46
CA LEU A 58 4.08 5.54 -17.63
C LEU A 58 3.81 5.97 -19.07
N ASP A 59 2.56 5.80 -19.50
CA ASP A 59 2.10 6.41 -20.73
C ASP A 59 2.04 7.96 -20.59
N PRO A 60 2.22 8.74 -21.68
CA PRO A 60 2.27 10.20 -21.62
C PRO A 60 1.03 10.88 -21.03
N ASP A 61 -0.12 10.22 -21.13
CA ASP A 61 -1.42 10.69 -20.63
C ASP A 61 -1.90 9.88 -19.41
N GLU A 62 -1.04 9.02 -18.86
CA GLU A 62 -1.36 8.27 -17.65
C GLU A 62 -1.45 9.22 -16.45
N ALA A 63 -2.49 9.06 -15.65
CA ALA A 63 -2.73 9.87 -14.48
C ALA A 63 -3.06 8.97 -13.29
N PRO A 64 -2.70 9.37 -12.05
CA PRO A 64 -2.98 8.58 -10.88
C PRO A 64 -4.48 8.42 -10.71
N ARG A 65 -4.94 7.20 -10.42
CA ARG A 65 -6.36 6.91 -10.29
C ARG A 65 -6.74 6.93 -8.83
N LEU A 66 -7.22 8.08 -8.35
CA LEU A 66 -7.68 8.26 -6.96
C LEU A 66 -9.20 8.46 -6.90
N ASN A 67 -9.79 8.14 -5.74
CA ASN A 67 -11.18 8.45 -5.48
C ASN A 67 -11.38 9.96 -5.20
N PRO A 68 -12.63 10.47 -5.07
CA PRO A 68 -12.89 11.88 -4.81
C PRO A 68 -12.23 12.46 -3.55
N ASP A 69 -11.92 11.61 -2.56
CA ASP A 69 -11.21 11.98 -1.33
C ASP A 69 -9.69 11.97 -1.49
N GLY A 70 -9.17 11.70 -2.70
CA GLY A 70 -7.74 11.57 -2.98
C GLY A 70 -7.13 10.29 -2.41
N ARG A 71 -7.91 9.21 -2.27
CA ARG A 71 -7.50 7.95 -1.65
C ARG A 71 -7.65 6.77 -2.60
N LEU A 72 -6.88 5.72 -2.33
CA LEU A 72 -7.02 4.43 -2.99
C LEU A 72 -6.82 3.29 -2.01
N TYR A 73 -7.56 2.21 -2.20
CA TYR A 73 -7.56 1.05 -1.34
C TYR A 73 -6.85 -0.11 -2.02
N TYR A 74 -6.06 -0.85 -1.25
CA TYR A 74 -5.29 -2.00 -1.73
C TYR A 74 -5.43 -3.15 -0.77
N VAL A 75 -5.35 -4.36 -1.30
CA VAL A 75 -5.36 -5.60 -0.52
C VAL A 75 -3.93 -6.09 -0.38
N ARG A 76 -3.60 -6.53 0.83
CA ARG A 76 -2.33 -7.18 1.16
C ARG A 76 -2.61 -8.43 1.97
N HIS A 77 -2.15 -9.58 1.49
CA HIS A 77 -2.38 -10.87 2.16
C HIS A 77 -1.13 -11.77 2.17
N ARG A 78 0.07 -11.17 2.13
CA ARG A 78 1.32 -11.93 2.23
C ARG A 78 1.53 -12.56 3.61
N PRO A 79 1.69 -13.89 3.70
CA PRO A 79 2.07 -14.54 4.93
C PRO A 79 3.50 -14.11 5.34
N GLY A 80 3.67 -13.76 6.62
CA GLY A 80 4.99 -13.51 7.22
C GLY A 80 5.49 -12.06 7.17
N TRP A 81 4.74 -11.10 6.63
CA TRP A 81 5.13 -9.69 6.72
C TRP A 81 4.46 -8.98 7.91
N PRO A 82 5.25 -8.48 8.89
CA PRO A 82 4.72 -7.72 10.02
C PRO A 82 4.15 -6.36 9.58
N GLU A 83 3.37 -5.76 10.48
CA GLU A 83 2.89 -4.38 10.34
C GLU A 83 4.08 -3.42 10.45
N GLY A 84 4.15 -2.44 9.54
CA GLY A 84 5.20 -1.41 9.55
C GLY A 84 6.54 -1.84 8.93
N ASP A 85 6.62 -2.98 8.25
CA ASP A 85 7.81 -3.33 7.47
C ASP A 85 7.90 -2.41 6.23
N GLN A 86 9.06 -1.76 6.05
CA GLN A 86 9.27 -0.52 5.28
C GLN A 86 9.01 -0.57 3.77
N HIS A 87 8.55 -1.71 3.24
CA HIS A 87 8.24 -1.86 1.83
C HIS A 87 6.74 -2.13 1.71
N PHE A 88 5.96 -1.08 1.48
CA PHE A 88 4.57 -1.28 1.08
C PHE A 88 4.54 -1.89 -0.32
N TRP A 89 3.97 -3.09 -0.46
CA TRP A 89 3.71 -3.72 -1.75
C TRP A 89 2.30 -4.33 -1.73
N PRO A 90 1.36 -3.84 -2.55
CA PRO A 90 0.02 -4.39 -2.61
C PRO A 90 0.01 -5.72 -3.37
N ASP A 91 -0.86 -6.64 -2.97
CA ASP A 91 -1.11 -7.90 -3.68
C ASP A 91 -2.30 -7.77 -4.66
N SER A 92 -2.80 -6.54 -4.85
CA SER A 92 -3.93 -6.22 -5.71
C SER A 92 -3.69 -4.96 -6.53
N GLN A 93 -4.57 -4.73 -7.52
CA GLN A 93 -4.78 -3.40 -8.09
C GLN A 93 -5.35 -2.43 -7.05
N GLY A 94 -5.36 -1.14 -7.39
CA GLY A 94 -6.02 -0.10 -6.61
C GLY A 94 -7.54 -0.10 -6.79
N PHE A 95 -8.27 0.02 -5.69
CA PHE A 95 -9.73 0.09 -5.63
C PHE A 95 -10.19 1.46 -5.13
N LEU A 96 -11.28 1.98 -5.70
CA LEU A 96 -11.77 3.33 -5.37
C LEU A 96 -12.60 3.34 -4.09
N THR A 97 -13.20 2.21 -3.73
CA THR A 97 -13.97 2.05 -2.49
C THR A 97 -13.42 0.94 -1.60
N LEU A 98 -13.74 1.03 -0.31
CA LEU A 98 -13.40 -0.01 0.66
C LEU A 98 -14.18 -1.30 0.37
N GLU A 99 -15.46 -1.21 -0.02
CA GLU A 99 -16.25 -2.40 -0.33
C GLU A 99 -15.68 -3.18 -1.51
N GLU A 100 -15.20 -2.49 -2.56
CA GLU A 100 -14.52 -3.11 -3.69
C GLU A 100 -13.25 -3.84 -3.25
N ALA A 101 -12.44 -3.21 -2.39
CA ALA A 101 -11.22 -3.82 -1.87
C ALA A 101 -11.52 -5.05 -1.01
N LEU A 102 -12.54 -5.01 -0.16
CA LEU A 102 -12.97 -6.14 0.66
C LEU A 102 -13.49 -7.29 -0.23
N ALA A 103 -14.34 -6.98 -1.20
CA ALA A 103 -14.87 -7.96 -2.14
C ALA A 103 -13.74 -8.59 -2.98
N ALA A 104 -12.77 -7.80 -3.41
CA ALA A 104 -11.60 -8.30 -4.13
C ALA A 104 -10.69 -9.17 -3.24
N ALA A 105 -10.54 -8.81 -1.96
CA ALA A 105 -9.80 -9.62 -1.00
C ALA A 105 -10.45 -10.98 -0.79
N GLU A 106 -11.77 -11.02 -0.66
CA GLU A 106 -12.54 -12.27 -0.58
C GLU A 106 -12.51 -13.05 -1.89
N ALA A 107 -12.58 -12.39 -3.05
CA ALA A 107 -12.55 -13.04 -4.36
C ALA A 107 -11.16 -13.60 -4.71
N ALA A 108 -10.08 -12.98 -4.24
CA ALA A 108 -8.72 -13.46 -4.44
C ALA A 108 -8.44 -14.76 -3.66
N ILE A 109 -9.29 -15.09 -2.70
CA ILE A 109 -9.06 -16.12 -1.70
C ILE A 109 -10.16 -17.20 -1.80
N SER A 110 -9.77 -18.47 -1.82
CA SER A 110 -10.74 -19.59 -1.80
C SER A 110 -11.25 -19.88 -0.39
N GLY A 111 -12.01 -18.97 0.22
CA GLY A 111 -12.63 -19.16 1.53
C GLY A 111 -13.09 -17.87 2.21
N PRO A 112 -13.87 -17.98 3.30
CA PRO A 112 -14.36 -16.80 4.01
C PRO A 112 -13.23 -16.09 4.75
N VAL A 113 -13.17 -14.76 4.61
CA VAL A 113 -12.31 -13.90 5.42
C VAL A 113 -13.10 -13.41 6.63
N ARG A 114 -12.54 -13.55 7.82
CA ARG A 114 -13.14 -13.02 9.05
C ARG A 114 -12.57 -11.64 9.35
N TRP A 115 -13.29 -10.60 8.94
CA TRP A 115 -12.95 -9.21 9.24
C TRP A 115 -13.21 -8.86 10.72
N GLN A 116 -12.35 -8.01 11.30
CA GLN A 116 -12.46 -7.49 12.66
C GLN A 116 -12.50 -5.96 12.69
#